data_AF-A0A8S9ZWR3-F1
#
_entry.id   AF-A0A8S9ZWR3-F1
#
_cell.length_a   1.000
_cell.length_b   1.000
_cell.length_c   1.000
_cell.angle_alpha   90.00
_cell.angle_beta   90.00
_cell.angle_gamma   90.00
#
_symmetry.space_group_name_H-M   'P 1'
#
loop_
_entity.id
_entity.type
_entity.pdbx_description
1 polymer ?
#
loop_
_entity_poly.entity_id
_entity_poly.type
_entity_poly.pdbx_seq_one_letter_code
_entity_poly.pdbx_strand_id
1 'polypeptide(L)'
;MASSPSPITLMGRSESVNRPNDNKKIYLTPKNSGNISPSFLNIPKISIGQQNINNRRKLSASTEMSDHLNTPSKRISNQAQQIIISCIEKSRVDPSSRVLNRMIHNRADFATFCVNLGEENWTKLADEFRNYLTNVLSNLANTEKIKQLSMKFGAEQVSRRPFGFKADFFAEMASALTTECVFLDGAAHSPTDTFEAWAQLVELMFSSVRDGNI
;
A
#
# COMPACT_ATOMS: atom_id res chain seq x y z
N MET A 1 21.41 86.09 -2.57
CA MET A 1 20.12 86.43 -1.91
C MET A 1 19.38 85.10 -1.76
N ALA A 2 19.70 84.32 -0.72
CA ALA A 2 19.07 84.33 0.61
C ALA A 2 17.62 83.79 0.59
N SER A 3 17.45 82.51 0.94
CA SER A 3 16.67 82.05 2.12
C SER A 3 16.23 80.59 1.99
N SER A 4 16.76 79.73 2.86
CA SER A 4 16.04 78.58 3.44
C SER A 4 15.48 79.02 4.81
N PRO A 5 14.41 78.38 5.33
CA PRO A 5 14.64 77.29 6.29
C PRO A 5 13.62 76.13 6.23
N SER A 6 14.07 74.96 6.71
CA SER A 6 13.34 73.71 7.04
C SER A 6 12.65 73.83 8.44
N PRO A 7 12.26 72.77 9.23
CA PRO A 7 11.88 71.35 9.01
C PRO A 7 10.73 70.77 9.93
N ILE A 8 10.40 69.47 9.77
CA ILE A 8 9.95 68.43 10.76
C ILE A 8 8.56 68.48 11.47
N THR A 9 7.86 67.31 11.49
CA THR A 9 7.27 66.55 12.64
C THR A 9 6.57 65.30 12.05
N LEU A 10 6.98 64.03 12.20
CA LEU A 10 7.19 63.07 13.31
C LEU A 10 5.93 62.63 14.10
N MET A 11 5.66 61.31 14.06
CA MET A 11 5.07 60.42 15.10
C MET A 11 3.75 59.66 14.83
N GLY A 12 3.81 58.38 15.25
CA GLY A 12 2.72 57.44 15.59
C GLY A 12 2.61 56.29 14.59
N ARG A 13 3.28 55.13 14.68
CA ARG A 13 3.51 54.11 15.74
C ARG A 13 2.24 53.45 16.31
N SER A 14 2.32 52.11 16.38
CA SER A 14 1.57 51.11 17.18
C SER A 14 0.55 50.30 16.37
N GLU A 15 0.92 49.12 15.88
CA GLU A 15 0.88 47.80 16.57
C GLU A 15 -0.54 47.24 16.73
N SER A 16 -0.87 46.15 16.02
CA SER A 16 -1.43 44.94 16.63
C SER A 16 -1.55 43.79 15.62
N VAL A 17 -0.67 42.81 15.81
CA VAL A 17 -0.84 41.36 15.66
C VAL A 17 -2.28 40.88 15.49
N ASN A 18 -2.56 40.12 14.42
CA ASN A 18 -3.25 38.82 14.57
C ASN A 18 -3.04 37.90 13.36
N ARG A 19 -2.38 36.77 13.61
CA ARG A 19 -2.39 35.57 12.74
C ARG A 19 -3.75 34.88 12.90
N PRO A 20 -4.26 34.25 11.84
CA PRO A 20 -4.78 32.90 11.98
C PRO A 20 -3.82 31.89 11.36
N ASN A 21 -3.38 30.98 12.22
CA ASN A 21 -2.63 29.79 11.88
C ASN A 21 -3.60 28.75 11.30
N ASP A 22 -3.89 28.83 10.00
CA ASP A 22 -4.63 27.77 9.32
C ASP A 22 -3.63 26.70 8.85
N ASN A 23 -3.47 25.69 9.72
CA ASN A 23 -3.01 24.37 9.35
C ASN A 23 -3.90 23.83 8.22
N LYS A 24 -3.57 24.16 6.97
CA LYS A 24 -4.06 23.41 5.80
C LYS A 24 -3.42 22.03 5.87
N LYS A 25 -4.11 21.10 6.54
CA LYS A 25 -4.02 19.69 6.21
C LYS A 25 -4.29 19.58 4.72
N ILE A 26 -3.23 19.37 3.95
CA ILE A 26 -3.33 18.96 2.56
C ILE A 26 -3.84 17.52 2.62
N TYR A 27 -5.16 17.37 2.69
CA TYR A 27 -5.79 16.14 2.25
C TYR A 27 -5.60 16.09 0.75
N LEU A 28 -4.61 15.31 0.31
CA LEU A 28 -4.51 14.87 -1.07
C LEU A 28 -5.82 14.14 -1.41
N THR A 29 -6.75 14.85 -2.02
CA THR A 29 -7.86 14.21 -2.75
C THR A 29 -7.27 13.64 -4.03
N PRO A 30 -7.32 12.32 -4.28
CA PRO A 30 -6.92 11.79 -5.57
C PRO A 30 -8.02 12.14 -6.58
N LYS A 31 -7.79 13.18 -7.38
CA LYS A 31 -8.47 13.37 -8.67
C LYS A 31 -7.81 12.45 -9.69
N ASN A 32 -8.24 11.20 -9.75
CA ASN A 32 -8.28 10.43 -10.99
C ASN A 32 -9.19 9.21 -10.78
N SER A 33 -10.45 9.31 -11.22
CA SER A 33 -11.36 8.18 -11.32
C SER A 33 -10.91 7.30 -12.48
N GLY A 34 -9.89 6.46 -12.23
CA GLY A 34 -9.68 5.28 -13.05
C GLY A 34 -10.84 4.33 -12.78
N ASN A 35 -11.80 4.27 -13.71
CA ASN A 35 -12.89 3.29 -13.67
C ASN A 35 -12.32 1.89 -13.43
N ILE A 36 -12.60 1.32 -12.26
CA ILE A 36 -12.39 -0.11 -12.01
C ILE A 36 -13.63 -0.82 -12.54
N SER A 37 -13.75 -0.91 -13.86
CA SER A 37 -14.57 -1.95 -14.48
C SER A 37 -13.61 -3.04 -14.93
N PRO A 38 -13.71 -4.28 -14.43
CA PRO A 38 -13.21 -5.37 -15.24
C PRO A 38 -14.16 -5.39 -16.43
N SER A 39 -13.69 -5.12 -17.64
CA SER A 39 -14.41 -5.58 -18.83
C SER A 39 -14.27 -7.11 -18.89
N PHE A 40 -14.85 -7.76 -17.88
CA PHE A 40 -15.01 -9.19 -17.57
C PHE A 40 -13.93 -10.10 -18.18
N LEU A 41 -12.75 -10.07 -17.57
CA LEU A 41 -11.73 -11.13 -17.63
C LEU A 41 -11.45 -11.65 -19.06
N ASN A 42 -10.75 -10.84 -19.87
CA ASN A 42 -10.15 -11.29 -21.12
C ASN A 42 -8.97 -12.25 -20.81
N ILE A 43 -9.30 -13.46 -20.35
CA ILE A 43 -8.35 -14.53 -20.04
C ILE A 43 -8.03 -15.25 -21.36
N PRO A 44 -6.76 -15.26 -21.84
CA PRO A 44 -6.38 -16.12 -22.95
C PRO A 44 -6.63 -17.58 -22.56
N LYS A 45 -7.30 -18.37 -23.44
CA LYS A 45 -7.39 -19.82 -23.27
C LYS A 45 -5.96 -20.40 -23.28
N ILE A 46 -5.44 -20.76 -22.11
CA ILE A 46 -4.15 -21.44 -21.99
C ILE A 46 -4.35 -22.90 -22.44
N SER A 47 -3.83 -23.23 -23.62
CA SER A 47 -3.54 -24.61 -24.00
C SER A 47 -2.46 -25.14 -23.06
N ILE A 48 -2.74 -26.25 -22.37
CA ILE A 48 -1.79 -26.93 -21.49
C ILE A 48 -0.66 -27.50 -22.37
N GLY A 49 0.41 -26.73 -22.52
CA GLY A 49 1.69 -27.19 -23.06
C GLY A 49 2.67 -27.33 -21.91
N GLN A 50 2.97 -28.56 -21.52
CA GLN A 50 4.00 -28.88 -20.53
C GLN A 50 5.35 -28.31 -21.00
N GLN A 51 5.96 -27.42 -20.21
CA GLN A 51 7.36 -27.07 -20.37
C GLN A 51 8.09 -27.34 -19.05
N ASN A 52 8.99 -28.30 -19.16
CA ASN A 52 9.88 -28.82 -18.14
C ASN A 52 10.96 -27.78 -17.81
N ILE A 53 11.09 -27.37 -16.56
CA ILE A 53 12.28 -26.63 -16.10
C ILE A 53 12.80 -27.32 -14.83
N ASN A 54 13.74 -28.24 -15.03
CA ASN A 54 14.56 -28.80 -13.97
C ASN A 54 15.68 -27.81 -13.64
N ASN A 55 15.68 -27.29 -12.41
CA ASN A 55 16.89 -26.76 -11.77
C ASN A 55 16.83 -27.04 -10.26
N ARG A 56 17.29 -28.24 -9.86
CA ARG A 56 17.59 -28.57 -8.47
C ARG A 56 18.95 -27.99 -8.09
N ARG A 57 18.98 -27.05 -7.15
CA ARG A 57 20.13 -26.88 -6.24
C ARG A 57 19.69 -27.23 -4.83
N LYS A 58 20.25 -28.34 -4.32
CA LYS A 58 20.18 -28.75 -2.91
C LYS A 58 20.95 -27.71 -2.09
N LEU A 59 20.34 -27.19 -1.04
CA LEU A 59 21.06 -26.64 0.10
C LEU A 59 20.45 -27.22 1.37
N SER A 60 21.33 -27.77 2.19
CA SER A 60 21.10 -28.54 3.41
C SER A 60 20.39 -27.72 4.49
N ALA A 61 19.39 -28.36 5.11
CA ALA A 61 18.68 -27.86 6.28
C ALA A 61 19.56 -28.03 7.53
N SER A 62 19.86 -26.90 8.19
CA SER A 62 20.26 -26.86 9.58
C SER A 62 19.05 -26.35 10.36
N THR A 63 18.43 -27.26 11.11
CA THR A 63 17.34 -26.97 12.04
C THR A 63 17.93 -26.22 13.24
N GLU A 64 17.75 -24.90 13.26
CA GLU A 64 17.81 -24.13 14.51
C GLU A 64 16.39 -23.60 14.79
N MET A 65 15.71 -24.29 15.69
CA MET A 65 14.49 -23.79 16.31
C MET A 65 14.89 -22.73 17.32
N SER A 66 14.51 -21.49 17.07
CA SER A 66 14.59 -20.41 18.05
C SER A 66 13.21 -19.78 18.24
N ASP A 67 12.87 -19.64 19.52
CA ASP A 67 11.60 -19.21 20.09
C ASP A 67 10.91 -18.05 19.36
N HIS A 68 9.68 -18.28 18.93
CA HIS A 68 8.84 -17.27 18.27
C HIS A 68 7.73 -16.72 19.18
N LEU A 69 7.97 -16.66 20.49
CA LEU A 69 7.11 -15.98 21.46
C LEU A 69 7.86 -14.72 21.94
N ASN A 70 7.35 -13.55 21.58
CA ASN A 70 7.89 -12.19 21.79
C ASN A 70 8.88 -11.68 20.73
N THR A 71 8.41 -11.52 19.49
CA THR A 71 9.02 -10.51 18.61
C THR A 71 8.46 -9.14 19.03
N PRO A 72 9.31 -8.18 19.48
CA PRO A 72 8.86 -6.82 19.73
C PRO A 72 8.21 -6.31 18.45
N SER A 73 7.01 -5.73 18.58
CA SER A 73 6.20 -5.23 17.47
C SER A 73 7.09 -4.45 16.50
N LYS A 74 7.54 -5.09 15.41
CA LYS A 74 8.50 -4.52 14.46
C LYS A 74 7.88 -3.24 13.91
N ARG A 75 8.41 -2.10 14.34
CA ARG A 75 8.03 -0.81 13.78
C ARG A 75 8.67 -0.70 12.42
N ILE A 76 7.95 -0.13 11.46
CA ILE A 76 8.51 0.23 10.16
C ILE A 76 9.55 1.32 10.41
N SER A 77 10.78 1.15 9.93
CA SER A 77 11.85 2.12 10.17
C SER A 77 11.50 3.49 9.56
N ASN A 78 11.99 4.59 10.14
CA ASN A 78 11.71 5.93 9.59
C ASN A 78 12.16 6.05 8.14
N GLN A 79 13.30 5.45 7.77
CA GLN A 79 13.78 5.41 6.39
C GLN A 79 12.81 4.66 5.48
N ALA A 80 12.33 3.48 5.89
CA ALA A 80 11.34 2.73 5.13
C ALA A 80 10.04 3.51 4.93
N GLN A 81 9.56 4.23 5.96
CA GLN A 81 8.40 5.10 5.84
C GLN A 81 8.59 6.20 4.80
N GLN A 82 9.76 6.86 4.79
CA GLN A 82 10.06 7.91 3.79
C GLN A 82 10.12 7.37 2.36
N ILE A 83 10.73 6.20 2.17
CA ILE A 83 10.78 5.53 0.85
C ILE A 83 9.37 5.20 0.37
N ILE A 84 8.54 4.61 1.23
CA ILE A 84 7.14 4.25 0.90
C ILE A 84 6.33 5.50 0.53
N ILE A 85 6.42 6.57 1.33
CA ILE A 85 5.70 7.82 1.06
C ILE A 85 6.15 8.41 -0.29
N SER A 86 7.46 8.53 -0.50
CA SER A 86 8.04 9.05 -1.75
C SER A 86 7.64 8.21 -2.98
N CYS A 87 7.61 6.88 -2.84
CA CYS A 87 7.14 5.96 -3.87
C CYS A 87 5.68 6.23 -4.24
N ILE A 88 4.79 6.36 -3.25
CA ILE A 88 3.36 6.57 -3.49
C ILE A 88 3.05 7.97 -4.02
N GLU A 89 3.69 9.02 -3.50
CA GLU A 89 3.49 10.40 -3.96
C GLU A 89 3.91 10.61 -5.42
N LYS A 90 4.93 9.88 -5.88
CA LYS A 90 5.38 9.91 -7.28
C LYS A 90 4.58 9.00 -8.20
N SER A 91 3.90 8.00 -7.64
CA SER A 91 3.12 7.06 -8.43
C SER A 91 1.94 7.77 -9.11
N ARG A 92 1.83 7.63 -10.43
CA ARG A 92 0.67 8.14 -11.20
C ARG A 92 -0.47 7.14 -11.26
N VAL A 93 -0.27 5.95 -10.71
CA VAL A 93 -1.16 4.80 -10.82
C VAL A 93 -1.43 4.27 -9.42
N ASP A 94 -2.69 3.92 -9.16
CA ASP A 94 -3.11 3.35 -7.89
C ASP A 94 -2.46 1.97 -7.66
N PRO A 95 -1.68 1.77 -6.58
CA PRO A 95 -1.04 0.49 -6.28
C PRO A 95 -2.06 -0.64 -6.07
N SER A 96 -3.25 -0.36 -5.53
CA SER A 96 -4.21 -1.41 -5.22
C SER A 96 -4.73 -2.11 -6.49
N SER A 97 -5.06 -1.33 -7.53
CA SER A 97 -5.43 -1.85 -8.84
C SER A 97 -4.33 -2.69 -9.49
N ARG A 98 -3.06 -2.27 -9.38
CA ARG A 98 -1.91 -2.98 -9.94
C ARG A 98 -1.70 -4.35 -9.28
N VAL A 99 -1.82 -4.39 -7.96
CA VAL A 99 -1.70 -5.63 -7.19
C VAL A 99 -2.79 -6.63 -7.57
N LEU A 100 -4.05 -6.19 -7.59
CA LEU A 100 -5.17 -7.07 -7.95
C LEU A 100 -5.05 -7.60 -9.39
N ASN A 101 -4.67 -6.74 -10.34
CA ASN A 101 -4.43 -7.16 -11.72
C ASN A 101 -3.26 -8.16 -11.81
N ARG A 102 -2.17 -7.94 -11.08
CA ARG A 102 -1.06 -8.91 -11.03
C ARG A 102 -1.53 -10.27 -10.52
N MET A 103 -2.32 -10.31 -9.44
CA MET A 103 -2.82 -11.56 -8.88
C MET A 103 -3.69 -12.34 -9.89
N ILE A 104 -4.56 -11.64 -10.63
CA ILE A 104 -5.39 -12.26 -11.68
C ILE A 104 -4.51 -12.92 -12.76
N HIS A 105 -3.45 -12.23 -13.22
CA HIS A 105 -2.59 -12.76 -14.27
C HIS A 105 -1.67 -13.88 -13.78
N ASN A 106 -1.18 -13.80 -12.55
CA ASN A 106 -0.19 -14.74 -12.03
C ASN A 106 -0.81 -16.01 -11.44
N ARG A 107 -2.08 -15.95 -11.02
CA ARG A 107 -2.67 -17.02 -10.22
C ARG A 107 -4.05 -17.42 -10.74
N ALA A 108 -4.11 -18.54 -11.46
CA ALA A 108 -5.31 -19.01 -12.15
C ALA A 108 -6.51 -19.28 -11.21
N ASP A 109 -6.28 -19.82 -10.01
CA ASP A 109 -7.36 -20.03 -9.04
C ASP A 109 -7.88 -18.72 -8.42
N PHE A 110 -7.05 -17.67 -8.34
CA PHE A 110 -7.51 -16.32 -7.99
C PHE A 110 -8.34 -15.71 -9.13
N ALA A 111 -7.93 -15.89 -10.39
CA ALA A 111 -8.73 -15.46 -11.53
C ALA A 111 -10.11 -16.12 -11.54
N THR A 112 -10.19 -17.44 -11.32
CA THR A 112 -11.47 -18.15 -11.18
C THR A 112 -12.31 -17.63 -10.01
N PHE A 113 -11.68 -17.36 -8.86
CA PHE A 113 -12.36 -16.71 -7.73
C PHE A 113 -12.97 -15.36 -8.12
N CYS A 114 -12.27 -14.54 -8.91
CA CYS A 114 -12.78 -13.27 -9.41
C CYS A 114 -13.98 -13.44 -10.37
N VAL A 115 -13.96 -14.47 -11.23
CA VAL A 115 -15.13 -14.82 -12.07
C VAL A 115 -16.34 -15.13 -11.17
N ASN A 116 -16.15 -15.99 -10.17
CA ASN A 116 -17.22 -16.47 -9.30
C ASN A 116 -17.84 -15.35 -8.44
N LEU A 117 -17.03 -14.36 -8.03
CA LEU A 117 -17.52 -13.18 -7.30
C LEU A 117 -18.57 -12.39 -8.09
N GLY A 118 -18.40 -12.30 -9.41
CA GLY A 118 -19.17 -11.39 -10.25
C GLY A 118 -18.74 -9.92 -10.09
N GLU A 119 -19.23 -9.08 -11.00
CA GLU A 119 -18.78 -7.67 -11.13
C GLU A 119 -19.05 -6.82 -9.88
N GLU A 120 -20.23 -6.98 -9.27
CA GLU A 120 -20.62 -6.20 -8.08
C GLU A 120 -19.71 -6.51 -6.88
N ASN A 121 -19.57 -7.79 -6.53
CA ASN A 121 -18.75 -8.18 -5.39
C ASN A 121 -17.25 -7.99 -5.65
N TRP A 122 -16.82 -8.05 -6.90
CA TRP A 122 -15.46 -7.70 -7.32
C TRP A 122 -15.19 -6.22 -7.10
N THR A 123 -16.07 -5.34 -7.57
CA THR A 123 -15.93 -3.88 -7.40
C THR A 123 -15.85 -3.54 -5.92
N LYS A 124 -16.70 -4.16 -5.10
CA LYS A 124 -16.65 -4.05 -3.65
C LYS A 124 -15.31 -4.52 -3.05
N LEU A 125 -14.79 -5.68 -3.48
CA LEU A 125 -13.48 -6.18 -3.05
C LEU A 125 -12.35 -5.21 -3.42
N ALA A 126 -12.36 -4.68 -4.65
CA ALA A 126 -11.35 -3.75 -5.11
C ALA A 126 -11.38 -2.44 -4.32
N ASP A 127 -12.56 -1.90 -4.04
CA ASP A 127 -12.73 -0.72 -3.20
C ASP A 127 -12.32 -0.97 -1.75
N GLU A 128 -12.68 -2.11 -1.16
CA GLU A 128 -12.24 -2.53 0.18
C GLU A 128 -10.72 -2.60 0.27
N PHE A 129 -10.06 -3.22 -0.71
CA PHE A 129 -8.60 -3.32 -0.75
C PHE A 129 -7.93 -1.96 -0.94
N ARG A 130 -8.45 -1.11 -1.82
CA ARG A 130 -7.97 0.27 -2.01
C ARG A 130 -8.07 1.07 -0.72
N ASN A 131 -9.22 1.02 -0.06
CA ASN A 131 -9.46 1.74 1.19
C ASN A 131 -8.56 1.22 2.31
N TYR A 132 -8.39 -0.11 2.41
CA TYR A 132 -7.46 -0.72 3.35
C TYR A 132 -6.03 -0.21 3.14
N LEU A 133 -5.51 -0.29 1.91
CA LEU A 133 -4.16 0.15 1.58
C LEU A 133 -3.97 1.66 1.85
N THR A 134 -4.94 2.49 1.46
CA THR A 134 -4.91 3.95 1.72
C THR A 134 -4.85 4.25 3.22
N ASN A 135 -5.66 3.56 4.02
CA ASN A 135 -5.67 3.73 5.47
C ASN A 135 -4.36 3.27 6.11
N VAL A 136 -3.78 2.18 5.64
CA VAL A 136 -2.46 1.71 6.09
C VAL A 136 -1.37 2.73 5.78
N LEU A 137 -1.31 3.22 4.53
CA LEU A 137 -0.32 4.21 4.10
C LEU A 137 -0.45 5.54 4.84
N SER A 138 -1.66 5.91 5.27
CA SER A 138 -1.89 7.10 6.10
C SER A 138 -1.46 6.93 7.57
N ASN A 139 -1.11 5.71 7.99
CA ASN A 139 -0.81 5.35 9.38
C ASN A 139 0.54 4.63 9.53
N LEU A 140 1.50 4.84 8.64
CA LEU A 140 2.82 4.15 8.63
C LEU A 140 3.58 4.22 9.97
N ALA A 141 3.44 5.31 10.72
CA ALA A 141 4.05 5.48 12.04
C ALA A 141 3.29 4.79 13.19
N ASN A 142 2.02 4.38 12.96
CA ASN A 142 1.14 3.80 13.96
C ASN A 142 0.93 2.30 13.69
N THR A 143 1.90 1.49 14.12
CA THR A 143 1.89 0.03 13.97
C THR A 143 0.62 -0.62 14.51
N GLU A 144 0.12 -0.16 15.66
CA GLU A 144 -1.10 -0.72 16.27
C GLU A 144 -2.33 -0.47 15.39
N LYS A 145 -2.45 0.74 14.82
CA LYS A 145 -3.53 1.03 13.88
C LYS A 145 -3.45 0.18 12.61
N ILE A 146 -2.24 -0.05 12.09
CA ILE A 146 -2.04 -0.93 10.92
C ILE A 146 -2.50 -2.35 11.24
N LYS A 147 -2.13 -2.90 12.41
CA LYS A 147 -2.58 -4.23 12.84
C LYS A 147 -4.10 -4.33 12.89
N GLN A 148 -4.77 -3.37 13.53
CA GLN A 148 -6.24 -3.34 13.61
C GLN A 148 -6.91 -3.27 12.23
N LEU A 149 -6.39 -2.43 11.33
CA LEU A 149 -6.87 -2.35 9.95
C LEU A 149 -6.70 -3.68 9.22
N SER A 150 -5.55 -4.33 9.42
CA SER A 150 -5.18 -5.60 8.78
C SER A 150 -6.06 -6.76 9.27
N MET A 151 -6.29 -6.86 10.58
CA MET A 151 -7.19 -7.86 11.17
C MET A 151 -8.62 -7.70 10.65
N LYS A 152 -9.12 -6.45 10.64
CA LYS A 152 -10.46 -6.15 10.10
C LYS A 152 -10.57 -6.57 8.64
N PHE A 153 -9.60 -6.18 7.81
CA PHE A 153 -9.58 -6.55 6.40
C PHE A 153 -9.60 -8.07 6.22
N GLY A 154 -8.79 -8.80 6.98
CA GLY A 154 -8.75 -10.27 6.98
C GLY A 154 -10.08 -10.92 7.34
N ALA A 155 -10.72 -10.45 8.42
CA ALA A 155 -12.02 -10.95 8.87
C ALA A 155 -13.12 -10.75 7.82
N GLU A 156 -13.14 -9.58 7.15
CA GLU A 156 -14.12 -9.26 6.10
C GLU A 156 -14.03 -10.22 4.90
N GLN A 157 -12.84 -10.75 4.59
CA GLN A 157 -12.65 -11.67 3.46
C GLN A 157 -13.21 -13.09 3.71
N VAL A 158 -13.41 -13.50 4.96
CA VAL A 158 -13.92 -14.85 5.30
C VAL A 158 -15.27 -15.11 4.65
N SER A 159 -16.12 -14.08 4.58
CA SER A 159 -17.44 -14.14 3.96
C SER A 159 -17.42 -14.51 2.47
N ARG A 160 -16.24 -14.43 1.82
CA ARG A 160 -16.05 -14.71 0.39
C ARG A 160 -15.64 -16.16 0.09
N ARG A 161 -15.48 -17.01 1.12
CA ARG A 161 -15.16 -18.45 0.95
C ARG A 161 -16.14 -19.19 0.03
N PRO A 162 -17.47 -18.95 0.04
CA PRO A 162 -18.40 -19.58 -0.89
C PRO A 162 -18.11 -19.29 -2.38
N PHE A 163 -17.42 -18.20 -2.69
CA PHE A 163 -17.01 -17.85 -4.06
C PHE A 163 -15.65 -18.47 -4.44
N GLY A 164 -14.99 -19.20 -3.53
CA GLY A 164 -13.68 -19.81 -3.75
C GLY A 164 -12.51 -19.03 -3.14
N PHE A 165 -12.76 -18.10 -2.22
CA PHE A 165 -11.68 -17.42 -1.49
C PHE A 165 -10.80 -18.42 -0.72
N LYS A 166 -9.48 -18.27 -0.85
CA LYS A 166 -8.46 -19.05 -0.13
C LYS A 166 -7.59 -18.12 0.69
N ALA A 167 -7.25 -18.51 1.92
CA ALA A 167 -6.33 -17.76 2.77
C ALA A 167 -4.95 -17.53 2.11
N ASP A 168 -4.50 -18.47 1.28
CA ASP A 168 -3.25 -18.35 0.51
C ASP A 168 -3.24 -17.17 -0.47
N PHE A 169 -4.41 -16.61 -0.83
CA PHE A 169 -4.46 -15.39 -1.63
C PHE A 169 -3.81 -14.20 -0.92
N PHE A 170 -3.77 -14.19 0.40
CA PHE A 170 -3.05 -13.15 1.14
C PHE A 170 -1.54 -13.24 0.97
N ALA A 171 -0.97 -14.44 0.89
CA ALA A 171 0.46 -14.60 0.61
C ALA A 171 0.80 -14.11 -0.82
N GLU A 172 -0.07 -14.39 -1.78
CA GLU A 172 0.07 -13.88 -3.15
C GLU A 172 -0.09 -12.35 -3.21
N MET A 173 -1.07 -11.80 -2.48
CA MET A 173 -1.29 -10.35 -2.40
C MET A 173 -0.09 -9.62 -1.79
N ALA A 174 0.52 -10.18 -0.75
CA ALA A 174 1.75 -9.67 -0.14
C ALA A 174 2.91 -9.62 -1.14
N SER A 175 3.14 -10.73 -1.86
CA SER A 175 4.18 -10.81 -2.90
C SER A 175 3.94 -9.81 -4.04
N ALA A 176 2.70 -9.72 -4.51
CA ALA A 176 2.28 -8.80 -5.55
C ALA A 176 2.45 -7.33 -5.13
N LEU A 177 2.13 -6.98 -3.86
CA LEU A 177 2.28 -5.64 -3.33
C LEU A 177 3.74 -5.20 -3.29
N THR A 178 4.64 -6.01 -2.71
CA THR A 178 6.07 -5.69 -2.70
C THR A 178 6.61 -5.53 -4.13
N THR A 179 6.22 -6.43 -5.04
CA THR A 179 6.69 -6.42 -6.43
C THR A 179 6.21 -5.18 -7.20
N GLU A 180 4.91 -4.89 -7.16
CA GLU A 180 4.35 -3.74 -7.90
C GLU A 180 4.87 -2.41 -7.36
N CYS A 181 5.08 -2.30 -6.05
CA CYS A 181 5.59 -1.06 -5.49
C CYS A 181 7.07 -0.79 -5.82
N VAL A 182 7.90 -1.84 -5.98
CA VAL A 182 9.26 -1.68 -6.54
C VAL A 182 9.21 -1.15 -7.97
N PHE A 183 8.27 -1.63 -8.79
CA PHE A 183 8.08 -1.11 -10.15
C PHE A 183 7.53 0.31 -10.17
N LEU A 184 6.59 0.63 -9.27
CA LEU A 184 5.97 1.96 -9.16
C LEU A 184 6.95 3.04 -8.69
N ASP A 185 7.94 2.68 -7.88
CA ASP A 185 9.00 3.60 -7.45
C ASP A 185 9.78 4.17 -8.64
N GLY A 186 9.85 3.44 -9.76
CA GLY A 186 10.39 3.98 -11.03
C GLY A 186 11.86 4.36 -10.95
N ALA A 187 12.65 3.61 -10.16
CA ALA A 187 14.06 3.87 -9.87
C ALA A 187 14.31 5.23 -9.17
N ALA A 188 13.34 5.75 -8.42
CA ALA A 188 13.55 6.89 -7.53
C ALA A 188 14.49 6.54 -6.37
N HIS A 189 14.46 5.27 -5.94
CA HIS A 189 15.40 4.69 -4.99
C HIS A 189 16.00 3.40 -5.57
N SER A 190 16.96 2.80 -4.85
CA SER A 190 17.49 1.49 -5.28
C SER A 190 16.39 0.42 -5.17
N PRO A 191 16.34 -0.56 -6.10
CA PRO A 191 15.37 -1.64 -6.01
C PRO A 191 15.44 -2.42 -4.70
N THR A 192 16.66 -2.59 -4.15
CA THR A 192 16.88 -3.27 -2.87
C THR A 192 16.28 -2.49 -1.70
N ASP A 193 16.57 -1.20 -1.58
CA ASP A 193 16.03 -0.37 -0.47
C ASP A 193 14.50 -0.28 -0.55
N THR A 194 13.97 -0.16 -1.77
CA THR A 194 12.52 -0.15 -2.00
C THR A 194 11.89 -1.47 -1.59
N PHE A 195 12.48 -2.59 -2.02
CA PHE A 195 12.01 -3.91 -1.66
C PHE A 195 12.01 -4.11 -0.14
N GLU A 196 13.10 -3.77 0.55
CA GLU A 196 13.21 -3.90 2.00
C GLU A 196 12.22 -3.02 2.75
N ALA A 197 12.00 -1.78 2.30
CA ALA A 197 11.02 -0.88 2.88
C ALA A 197 9.60 -1.46 2.78
N TRP A 198 9.19 -1.91 1.59
CA TRP A 198 7.88 -2.51 1.39
C TRP A 198 7.73 -3.86 2.08
N ALA A 199 8.79 -4.67 2.15
CA ALA A 199 8.78 -5.94 2.87
C ALA A 199 8.49 -5.75 4.37
N GLN A 200 9.05 -4.72 5.03
CA GLN A 200 8.74 -4.40 6.43
C GLN A 200 7.24 -4.10 6.63
N LEU A 201 6.66 -3.28 5.75
CA LEU A 201 5.24 -2.93 5.82
C LEU A 201 4.36 -4.16 5.55
N VAL A 202 4.67 -4.93 4.51
CA VAL A 202 3.92 -6.12 4.10
C VAL A 202 3.97 -7.22 5.16
N GLU A 203 5.12 -7.45 5.79
CA GLU A 203 5.27 -8.39 6.92
C GLU A 203 4.32 -7.99 8.07
N LEU A 204 4.28 -6.71 8.43
CA LEU A 204 3.40 -6.19 9.47
C LEU A 204 1.91 -6.33 9.09
N MET A 205 1.53 -5.97 7.86
CA MET A 205 0.16 -6.08 7.37
C MET A 205 -0.32 -7.52 7.39
N PHE A 206 0.39 -8.42 6.70
CA PHE A 206 -0.13 -9.74 6.38
C PHE A 206 0.10 -10.78 7.48
N SER A 207 0.96 -10.52 8.46
CA SER A 207 0.93 -11.27 9.72
C SER A 207 -0.41 -11.04 10.45
N SER A 208 -0.85 -9.78 10.58
CA SER A 208 -2.10 -9.44 11.25
C SER A 208 -3.37 -9.76 10.47
N VAL A 209 -3.31 -9.80 9.13
CA VAL A 209 -4.43 -10.32 8.31
C VAL A 209 -4.73 -11.79 8.66
N ARG A 210 -3.69 -12.60 8.89
CA ARG A 210 -3.85 -14.03 9.24
C ARG A 210 -4.49 -14.20 10.61
N ASP A 211 -4.14 -13.33 11.55
CA ASP A 211 -4.74 -13.30 12.90
C ASP A 211 -6.22 -12.87 12.89
N GLY A 212 -6.68 -12.17 11.84
CA GLY A 212 -8.09 -11.79 11.67
C GLY A 212 -8.95 -12.79 10.88
N ASN A 213 -8.33 -13.76 10.20
CA ASN A 213 -9.00 -14.74 9.32
C ASN A 213 -9.24 -16.11 10.00
N ILE A 214 -9.07 -16.18 11.33
CA ILE A 214 -9.35 -17.35 12.16
C ILE A 214 -10.85 -17.49 12.43
#